data_AF-A0AA40P7M2-F1
#
_entry.id   AF-A0AA40P7M2-F1
#
_cell.length_a   1.000
_cell.length_b   1.000
_cell.length_c   1.000
_cell.angle_alpha   90.00
_cell.angle_beta   90.00
_cell.angle_gamma   90.00
#
_symmetry.space_group_name_H-M   'P 1'
#
loop_
_entity.id
_entity.type
_entity.pdbx_description
1 polymer ?
#
loop_
_entity_poly.entity_id
_entity_poly.type
_entity_poly.pdbx_seq_one_letter_code
_entity_poly.pdbx_strand_id
1 'polypeptide(L)' 'MYKRQWLDVAADVRAGHLKVLMPDLIGERAPLNLLCAHRAQLSKPVILLLEMLRSRCKQQAVGPSPVGLF' A
#
# COMPACT_ATOMS: atom_id res chain seq x y z
N MET A 1 10.44 -12.72 -7.30
CA MET A 1 9.70 -12.78 -6.02
C MET A 1 10.27 -11.70 -5.09
N TYR A 2 9.77 -10.47 -5.17
CA TYR A 2 10.18 -9.40 -4.24
C TYR A 2 8.96 -8.53 -3.94
N LYS A 3 8.17 -8.95 -2.94
CA LYS A 3 7.01 -8.21 -2.46
C LYS A 3 7.52 -7.19 -1.45
N ARG A 4 7.68 -5.94 -1.88
CA ARG A 4 7.99 -4.81 -1.00
C ARG A 4 6.69 -4.15 -0.57
N GLN A 5 6.38 -4.20 0.72
CA GLN A 5 5.31 -3.42 1.32
C GLN A 5 5.70 -1.94 1.30
N TRP A 6 5.39 -1.23 0.21
CA TRP A 6 5.48 0.23 0.14
C TRP A 6 4.78 0.90 1.33
N LEU A 7 3.71 0.28 1.84
CA LEU A 7 2.95 0.76 2.99
C LEU A 7 3.82 1.02 4.23
N ASP A 8 4.82 0.17 4.50
CA ASP A 8 5.66 0.27 5.70
C ASP A 8 6.68 1.41 5.57
N VAL A 9 7.17 1.66 4.36
CA VAL A 9 8.23 2.65 4.09
C VAL A 9 7.72 3.98 3.56
N ALA A 10 6.45 4.06 3.14
CA ALA A 10 5.87 5.26 2.52
C ALA A 10 5.88 6.46 3.47
N ALA A 11 5.74 6.22 4.78
CA ALA A 11 5.81 7.29 5.78
C ALA A 11 7.22 7.89 5.85
N ASP A 12 8.25 7.05 5.94
CA ASP A 12 9.64 7.48 6.02
C ASP A 12 10.15 8.10 4.70
N VAL A 13 9.67 7.61 3.55
CA VAL A 13 9.94 8.23 2.25
C VAL A 13 9.33 9.63 2.17
N ARG A 14 8.09 9.82 2.65
CA ARG A 14 7.45 11.15 2.72
C ARG A 14 8.11 12.07 3.74
N ALA A 15 8.62 11.53 4.85
CA ALA A 15 9.35 12.27 5.87
C ALA A 15 10.79 12.64 5.45
N GLY A 16 11.28 12.11 4.32
CA GLY A 16 12.64 12.32 3.82
C GLY A 16 13.71 11.49 4.53
N HIS A 17 13.32 10.56 5.41
CA HIS A 17 14.23 9.61 6.05
C HIS A 17 14.76 8.55 5.06
N LEU A 18 13.96 8.23 4.04
CA LEU A 18 14.29 7.26 3.01
C LEU A 18 14.25 7.90 1.62
N LYS A 19 15.24 7.57 0.78
CA LYS A 19 15.32 8.00 -0.62
C LYS A 19 15.03 6.82 -1.56
N VAL A 20 14.14 7.04 -2.52
CA VAL A 20 13.86 6.06 -3.58
C VAL A 20 15.02 6.07 -4.58
N LEU A 21 15.69 4.93 -4.76
CA LEU A 21 16.88 4.81 -5.61
C LEU A 21 16.54 4.49 -7.08
N MET A 22 15.41 3.85 -7.34
CA MET A 22 14.98 3.44 -8.68
C MET A 22 13.50 3.79 -8.88
N PRO A 23 13.16 5.08 -9.01
CA PRO A 23 11.77 5.52 -9.13
C PRO A 23 11.09 4.99 -10.41
N ASP A 24 11.87 4.73 -11.45
CA ASP A 24 11.38 4.26 -12.75
C ASP A 24 11.04 2.77 -12.75
N LEU A 25 11.52 2.02 -11.75
CA LEU A 25 11.20 0.60 -11.61
C LEU A 25 9.86 0.46 -10.88
N ILE A 26 8.78 0.47 -11.65
CA ILE A 26 7.44 0.22 -11.13
C ILE A 26 7.35 -1.25 -10.71
N GLY A 27 7.30 -1.49 -9.41
CA GLY A 27 6.99 -2.80 -8.85
C GLY A 27 5.57 -3.25 -9.24
N GLU A 28 5.36 -4.55 -9.37
CA GLU A 28 4.04 -5.10 -9.64
C GLU A 28 3.03 -4.64 -8.58
N ARG A 29 1.86 -4.16 -9.01
CA ARG A 29 0.80 -3.74 -8.09
C ARG A 29 0.27 -4.96 -7.35
N ALA A 30 0.70 -5.15 -6.11
CA ALA A 30 0.16 -6.19 -5.25
C ALA A 30 -1.22 -5.76 -4.71
N PRO A 31 -2.29 -6.55 -4.92
CA PRO A 31 -3.59 -6.27 -4.34
C PRO A 31 -3.54 -6.39 -2.80
N LEU A 32 -4.24 -5.47 -2.11
CA LEU A 32 -4.45 -5.55 -0.66
C LEU A 32 -5.55 -6.57 -0.38
N ASN A 33 -5.14 -7.76 0.06
CA ASN A 33 -6.04 -8.86 0.42
C ASN A 33 -6.16 -8.99 1.94
N LEU A 34 -7.38 -9.22 2.43
CA LEU A 34 -7.62 -9.62 3.80
C LEU A 34 -7.51 -11.14 3.89
N LEU A 35 -6.56 -11.63 4.70
CA LEU A 35 -6.46 -13.06 5.02
C LEU A 35 -7.31 -13.34 6.26
N CYS A 36 -8.33 -14.18 6.11
CA CYS A 36 -9.15 -14.67 7.21
C CYS A 36 -8.85 -16.16 7.40
N ALA A 37 -8.37 -16.55 8.58
CA ALA A 37 -8.08 -17.96 8.88
C ALA A 37 -9.35 -18.81 8.89
N HIS A 38 -10.50 -18.21 9.23
CA HIS A 38 -11.79 -18.89 9.20
C HIS A 38 -12.90 -17.99 8.64
N ARG A 39 -13.70 -18.52 7.70
CA ARG A 39 -14.74 -17.74 6.99
C ARG A 39 -15.84 -17.18 7.90
N ALA A 40 -16.07 -17.77 9.07
CA ALA A 40 -17.04 -17.22 10.03
C ALA A 40 -16.55 -15.91 10.69
N GLN A 41 -15.26 -15.58 10.55
CA GLN A 41 -14.70 -14.30 11.03
C GLN A 41 -15.02 -13.14 10.09
N LEU A 42 -15.53 -13.42 8.89
CA LEU A 42 -15.98 -12.43 7.90
C LEU A 42 -17.34 -11.84 8.29
N SER A 43 -17.38 -11.24 9.47
CA SER A 43 -18.53 -10.56 10.04
C SER A 43 -18.71 -9.15 9.45
N LYS A 44 -19.91 -8.58 9.62
CA LYS A 44 -20.24 -7.22 9.15
C LYS A 44 -19.23 -6.15 9.63
N PRO A 45 -18.75 -6.15 10.89
CA PRO A 45 -17.69 -5.25 11.33
C PRO A 45 -16.36 -5.44 10.59
N VAL A 46 -15.99 -6.68 10.24
CA VAL A 46 -14.74 -6.97 9.52
C VAL A 46 -14.81 -6.45 8.07
N ILE A 47 -15.97 -6.54 7.44
CA ILE A 47 -16.19 -5.95 6.11
C ILE A 47 -16.08 -4.43 6.17
N LEU A 48 -16.72 -3.78 7.15
CA LEU A 48 -16.61 -2.32 7.35
C LEU A 48 -15.16 -1.89 7.59
N LEU A 49 -14.42 -2.65 8.41
CA LEU A 49 -12.99 -2.42 8.63
C LEU A 49 -12.20 -2.55 7.32
N LEU A 50 -12.48 -3.58 6.51
CA LEU A 50 -11.82 -3.76 5.22
C LEU A 50 -12.07 -2.58 4.28
N GLU A 51 -13.30 -2.05 4.22
CA GLU A 51 -13.64 -0.87 3.43
C GLU A 51 -12.89 0.38 3.91
N MET A 52 -12.83 0.60 5.22
CA MET A 52 -12.06 1.69 5.82
C MET A 52 -10.56 1.58 5.50
N LEU A 53 -9.98 0.38 5.65
CA LEU A 53 -8.58 0.11 5.35
C LEU A 53 -8.28 0.33 3.87
N ARG A 54 -9.15 -0.15 2.97
CA ARG A 54 -9.03 0.08 1.52
C ARG A 54 -9.00 1.58 1.19
N SER A 55 -9.86 2.38 1.82
CA SER A 55 -9.91 3.83 1.60
C SER A 55 -8.60 4.50 2.06
N ARG A 56 -8.13 4.19 3.27
CA ARG A 56 -6.87 4.75 3.82
C ARG A 56 -5.64 4.30 3.04
N CYS A 57 -5.56 3.02 2.68
CA CYS A 57 -4.44 2.50 1.90
C CYS A 57 -4.42 3.08 0.48
N LYS A 58 -5.56 3.38 -0.15
CA LYS A 58 -5.59 4.11 -1.43
C LYS A 58 -4.96 5.50 -1.33
N GLN A 59 -5.17 6.21 -0.21
CA GLN A 59 -4.55 7.52 0.03
C GLN A 59 -3.03 7.42 0.21
N GLN A 60 -2.54 6.32 0.80
CA GLN A 60 -1.11 6.11 1.05
C GLN A 60 -0.37 5.41 -0.10
N ALA A 61 -1.08 4.70 -0.96
CA ALA A 61 -0.55 3.97 -2.12
C ALA A 61 -0.27 4.87 -3.34
N VAL A 62 -0.47 6.18 -3.21
CA VAL A 62 0.19 7.15 -4.08
C VAL A 62 1.68 7.08 -3.78
N GLY A 63 2.37 6.16 -4.46
CA GLY A 63 3.81 6.26 -4.66
C GLY A 63 4.13 7.55 -5.41
N PRO A 64 5.40 8.00 -5.40
CA PRO A 64 5.78 9.19 -6.16
C PRO A 64 5.36 8.97 -7.61
N SER A 65 4.38 9.76 -8.05
CA SER A 65 4.06 9.88 -9.46
C SER A 65 5.34 10.33 -10.18
N PRO A 66 5.69 9.78 -11.34
CA PRO A 66 6.73 10.34 -12.17
C PRO A 66 6.19 11.66 -12.75
N VAL A 67 6.32 12.75 -11.98
CA VAL A 67 6.11 14.10 -12.49
C VAL A 67 7.44 14.82 -12.33
N GLY A 68 8.11 15.04 -13.46
CA GLY A 68 9.37 15.78 -13.52
C GLY A 68 10.40 15.25 -14.52
N LEU A 69 9.98 14.81 -15.71
CA LEU A 69 10.84 14.85 -16.90
C LEU A 69 10.45 16.10 -17.68
N PHE A 70 10.92 17.25 -17.21
CA PHE A 70 11.33 18.44 -17.96
C PHE A 70 12.31 19.23 -17.10
#